data_AF-A0A0R1MJA1-F1
#
_entry.id   AF-A0A0R1MJA1-F1
#
_cell.length_a   1.000
_cell.length_b   1.000
_cell.length_c   1.000
_cell.angle_alpha   90.00
_cell.angle_beta   90.00
_cell.angle_gamma   90.00
#
_symmetry.space_group_name_H-M   'P 1'
#
loop_
_entity.id
_entity.type
_entity.pdbx_description
1 polymer ?
#
loop_
_entity_poly.entity_id
_entity_poly.type
_entity_poly.pdbx_seq_one_letter_code
_entity_poly.pdbx_strand_id
1 'polypeptide(L)' 'MHDAAWMQEMIPHHSTAILTSERAQLSDPEVKALAQKIAKTQREEITEMKRLLKKVADQ' A
#
# COMPACT_ATOMS: atom_id res chain seq x y z
N MET A 1 15.53 8.70 11.54
CA MET A 1 14.79 9.74 10.80
C MET A 1 14.44 9.32 9.36
N HIS A 2 15.36 8.74 8.58
CA HIS A 2 15.08 8.33 7.18
C HIS A 2 13.96 7.29 7.06
N ASP A 3 13.91 6.27 7.95
CA ASP A 3 12.92 5.20 7.86
C ASP A 3 11.48 5.68 8.10
N ALA A 4 11.31 6.59 9.07
CA ALA A 4 10.00 7.17 9.38
C ALA A 4 9.48 8.02 8.23
N ALA A 5 10.34 8.88 7.65
CA ALA A 5 9.99 9.71 6.49
C ALA A 5 9.63 8.84 5.28
N TRP A 6 10.43 7.80 5.00
CA TRP A 6 10.16 6.86 3.91
C TRP A 6 8.80 6.17 4.08
N MET A 7 8.47 5.67 5.27
CA MET A 7 7.16 5.04 5.52
C MET A 7 6.01 6.03 5.42
N GLN A 8 6.19 7.27 5.87
CA GLN A 8 5.20 8.34 5.76
C GLN A 8 4.88 8.71 4.31
N GLU A 9 5.85 8.58 3.40
CA GLU A 9 5.64 8.77 1.96
C GLU A 9 5.06 7.51 1.27
N MET A 10 5.47 6.32 1.70
CA MET A 10 5.01 5.07 1.09
C MET A 10 3.56 4.72 1.42
N ILE A 11 3.06 5.07 2.61
CA ILE A 11 1.65 4.87 2.97
C ILE A 11 0.69 5.55 1.97
N PRO A 12 0.80 6.85 1.64
CA PRO A 12 -0.06 7.48 0.64
C PRO A 12 0.22 7.00 -0.79
N HIS A 13 1.46 6.67 -1.14
CA HIS A 13 1.78 6.03 -2.43
C HIS A 13 0.99 4.73 -2.63
N HIS A 14 1.03 3.84 -1.63
CA HIS A 14 0.29 2.57 -1.65
C HIS A 14 -1.22 2.80 -1.64
N SER A 15 -1.70 3.79 -0.88
CA SER A 15 -3.14 4.13 -0.85
C SER A 15 -3.64 4.57 -2.23
N THR A 16 -2.81 5.28 -2.99
CA THR A 16 -3.12 5.69 -4.38
C THR A 16 -3.18 4.49 -5.33
N ALA A 17 -2.24 3.55 -5.22
CA ALA A 17 -2.24 2.34 -6.05
C ALA A 17 -3.40 1.39 -5.71
N ILE A 18 -3.82 1.30 -4.43
CA ILE A 18 -5.06 0.61 -4.03
C ILE A 18 -6.27 1.25 -4.73
N LEU A 19 -6.46 2.57 -4.59
CA LEU A 19 -7.58 3.29 -5.20
C LEU A 19 -7.63 3.12 -6.72
N THR A 20 -6.46 3.15 -7.36
CA THR A 20 -6.34 2.95 -8.82
C THR A 20 -6.74 1.53 -9.19
N SER A 21 -6.26 0.52 -8.45
CA SER A 21 -6.55 -0.88 -8.69
C SER A 21 -8.03 -1.22 -8.49
N GLU A 22 -8.68 -0.64 -7.47
CA GLU A 22 -10.12 -0.86 -7.18
C GLU A 22 -11.05 -0.19 -8.18
N ARG A 23 -10.64 0.94 -8.76
CA ARG A 23 -11.47 1.70 -9.71
C ARG A 23 -11.22 1.33 -11.18
N ALA A 24 -10.21 0.50 -11.44
CA ALA A 24 -9.84 0.11 -12.78
C ALA A 24 -10.97 -0.69 -13.46
N GLN A 25 -11.43 -0.20 -14.62
CA GLN A 25 -12.39 -0.92 -15.46
C GLN A 25 -11.64 -1.87 -16.39
N LEU A 26 -11.26 -3.02 -15.83
CA LEU A 26 -10.49 -4.03 -16.56
C LEU A 26 -11.45 -5.04 -17.21
N SER A 27 -11.09 -5.55 -18.38
CA SER A 27 -11.85 -6.60 -19.09
C SER A 27 -11.20 -7.97 -18.91
N ASP A 28 -9.88 -8.03 -19.09
CA ASP A 28 -9.07 -9.23 -19.00
C ASP A 28 -9.07 -9.85 -17.57
N PRO A 29 -9.34 -11.16 -17.43
CA PRO A 29 -9.45 -11.82 -16.12
C PRO A 29 -8.11 -11.92 -15.38
N GLU A 30 -6.98 -12.09 -16.08
CA GLU A 30 -5.66 -12.15 -15.46
C GLU A 30 -5.24 -10.77 -14.93
N VAL A 31 -5.52 -9.71 -15.69
CA VAL A 31 -5.24 -8.34 -15.26
C VAL A 31 -6.11 -7.93 -14.07
N LYS A 32 -7.39 -8.36 -14.01
CA LYS A 32 -8.25 -8.18 -12.82
C LYS A 32 -7.66 -8.85 -11.59
N ALA A 33 -7.22 -10.10 -11.73
CA ALA A 33 -6.62 -10.85 -10.63
C ALA A 33 -5.34 -10.17 -10.13
N LEU A 34 -4.53 -9.62 -11.06
CA LEU A 34 -3.35 -8.83 -10.70
C LEU A 34 -3.73 -7.55 -9.92
N ALA A 35 -4.73 -6.78 -10.37
CA ALA A 35 -5.17 -5.57 -9.68
C ALA A 35 -5.68 -5.86 -8.25
N GLN A 36 -6.46 -6.95 -8.09
CA GLN A 36 -6.91 -7.41 -6.77
C GLN A 36 -5.73 -7.82 -5.88
N LYS A 37 -4.74 -8.53 -6.42
CA LYS A 37 -3.54 -8.93 -5.70
C LYS A 37 -2.74 -7.70 -5.24
N ILE A 38 -2.53 -6.72 -6.12
CA ILE A 38 -1.85 -5.45 -5.80
C ILE A 38 -2.57 -4.75 -4.64
N ALA A 39 -3.89 -4.56 -4.76
CA ALA A 39 -4.66 -3.88 -3.73
C ALA A 39 -4.62 -4.61 -2.37
N LYS A 40 -4.64 -5.95 -2.38
CA LYS A 40 -4.52 -6.75 -1.16
C LYS A 40 -3.15 -6.58 -0.51
N THR A 41 -2.08 -6.84 -1.26
CA THR A 41 -0.70 -6.78 -0.74
C THR A 41 -0.38 -5.38 -0.21
N GLN A 42 -0.79 -4.32 -0.91
CA GLN A 42 -0.50 -2.96 -0.46
C GLN A 42 -1.25 -2.55 0.82
N ARG A 43 -2.42 -3.15 1.12
CA ARG A 43 -3.06 -2.95 2.44
C ARG A 43 -2.29 -3.62 3.56
N GLU A 44 -1.76 -4.81 3.30
CA GLU A 44 -0.93 -5.54 4.26
C GLU A 44 0.35 -4.74 4.55
N GLU A 45 0.99 -4.20 3.50
CA GLU A 45 2.18 -3.34 3.61
C GLU A 45 1.89 -2.03 4.36
N ILE A 46 0.77 -1.35 4.09
CA ILE A 46 0.35 -0.17 4.86
C ILE A 46 0.19 -0.51 6.34
N THR A 47 -0.40 -1.66 6.66
CA THR A 47 -0.60 -2.10 8.05
C THR A 47 0.74 -2.30 8.74
N GLU A 48 1.68 -2.96 8.06
CA GLU A 48 3.03 -3.18 8.58
C GLU A 48 3.81 -1.88 8.74
N MET A 49 3.77 -0.98 7.76
CA MET A 49 4.41 0.34 7.85
C MET A 49 3.85 1.16 9.01
N LYS A 50 2.53 1.15 9.24
CA LYS A 50 1.92 1.84 10.40
C LYS A 50 2.41 1.27 11.73
N ARG A 51 2.55 -0.06 11.82
CA ARG A 51 3.08 -0.75 13.00
C ARG A 51 4.54 -0.39 13.26
N LEU A 52 5.36 -0.38 12.22
CA LEU A 52 6.78 -0.02 12.29
C LEU A 52 6.98 1.46 12.59
N LEU A 53 6.18 2.35 12.01
CA LEU A 53 6.23 3.78 12.28
C LEU A 53 6.00 4.08 13.77
N LYS A 54 5.02 3.41 14.40
CA LYS A 54 4.81 3.50 15.85
C LYS A 54 6.05 3.07 16.63
N LYS A 55 6.62 1.91 16.28
CA LYS A 55 7.83 1.38 16.92
C LYS A 55 9.02 2.34 16.83
N VAL A 56 9.21 3.00 15.69
CA VAL A 56 10.33 3.93 15.45
C VAL A 56 10.08 5.30 16.09
N ALA A 57 8.82 5.73 16.24
CA ALA A 57 8.47 6.98 16.92
C ALA A 57 8.61 6.89 18.45
N ASP A 58 8.50 5.69 19.02
CA ASP A 58 8.67 5.41 20.45
C ASP A 58 10.15 5.20 20.85
N GLN A 59 11.10 5.36 19.92
CA GLN A 59 12.56 5.27 20.11
C GLN A 59 13.19 6.66 20.21
#